data_AF-A0A523BKR2-F1
#
_entry.id   AF-A0A523BKR2-F1
#
_cell.length_a   1.000
_cell.length_b   1.000
_cell.length_c   1.000
_cell.angle_alpha   90.00
_cell.angle_beta   90.00
_cell.angle_gamma   90.00
#
_symmetry.space_group_name_H-M   'P 1'
#
loop_
_entity.id
_entity.type
_entity.pdbx_description
1 polymer ?
#
loop_
_entity_poly.entity_id
_entity_poly.type
_entity_poly.pdbx_seq_one_letter_code
_entity_poly.pdbx_strand_id
1 'polypeptide(L)' 'MLSAHLRILEKLVESNGASASRLIYNREYREKVVDYLRRNGFVVVRRSGAGIKLYPTEKAKRLVASLATSRQK' A
#
# COMPACT_ATOMS: atom_id res chain seq x y z
N MET A 1 -5.58 9.39 -8.25
CA MET A 1 -4.95 8.18 -7.68
C MET A 1 -5.10 7.05 -8.70
N LEU A 2 -4.01 6.53 -9.30
CA LEU A 2 -4.13 5.50 -10.34
C LEU A 2 -4.67 4.16 -9.77
N SER A 3 -5.47 3.43 -10.54
CA SER A 3 -6.05 2.12 -10.18
C SER A 3 -5.02 1.10 -9.68
N ALA A 4 -3.77 1.19 -10.13
CA ALA A 4 -2.68 0.34 -9.66
C ALA A 4 -2.32 0.58 -8.18
N HIS A 5 -2.35 1.83 -7.71
CA HIS A 5 -2.05 2.16 -6.30
C HIS A 5 -3.11 1.60 -5.35
N LEU A 6 -4.38 1.61 -5.79
CA LEU A 6 -5.47 1.04 -5.01
C LEU A 6 -5.34 -0.49 -4.89
N ARG A 7 -5.02 -1.20 -5.99
CA ARG A 7 -4.75 -2.64 -5.94
C ARG A 7 -3.59 -3.00 -5.01
N ILE A 8 -2.53 -2.20 -5.01
CA ILE A 8 -1.40 -2.38 -4.08
C ILE A 8 -1.86 -2.20 -2.64
N LEU A 9 -2.70 -1.19 -2.39
CA LEU A 9 -3.21 -0.89 -1.05
C LEU A 9 -4.19 -1.96 -0.55
N GLU A 10 -5.11 -2.44 -1.41
CA GLU A 10 -6.01 -3.56 -1.13
C GLU A 10 -5.22 -4.80 -0.72
N LYS A 11 -4.26 -5.22 -1.55
CA LYS A 11 -3.41 -6.40 -1.29
C LYS A 11 -2.55 -6.24 -0.03
N LEU A 12 -2.10 -5.02 0.26
CA LEU A 12 -1.36 -4.71 1.48
C LEU A 12 -2.24 -4.81 2.73
N VAL A 13 -3.50 -4.36 2.64
CA VAL A 13 -4.50 -4.46 3.72
C VAL A 13 -4.86 -5.93 3.97
N GLU A 14 -5.14 -6.71 2.91
CA GLU A 14 -5.45 -8.14 3.01
C GLU A 14 -4.32 -8.95 3.65
N SER A 15 -3.07 -8.67 3.29
CA SER A 15 -1.89 -9.36 3.84
C SER A 15 -1.45 -8.86 5.22
N ASN A 16 -2.09 -7.81 5.75
CA ASN A 16 -1.70 -7.12 6.98
C ASN A 16 -0.21 -6.73 7.03
N GLY A 17 0.34 -6.38 5.86
CA GLY A 17 1.75 -6.01 5.70
C GLY A 17 2.51 -6.91 4.74
N ALA A 18 3.37 -6.31 3.93
CA ALA A 18 4.15 -7.02 2.93
C ALA A 18 5.45 -6.28 2.58
N SER A 19 6.42 -7.02 2.04
CA SER A 19 7.62 -6.42 1.48
C SER A 19 7.29 -5.58 0.25
N ALA A 20 7.86 -4.38 0.15
CA ALA A 20 7.63 -3.49 -0.99
C ALA A 20 8.04 -4.14 -2.33
N SER A 21 9.07 -4.99 -2.31
CA SER A 21 9.51 -5.78 -3.46
C SER A 21 8.53 -6.83 -3.94
N ARG A 22 7.73 -7.38 -3.02
CA ARG A 22 6.68 -8.36 -3.32
C ARG A 22 5.45 -7.69 -3.91
N LEU A 23 5.15 -6.46 -3.48
CA LEU A 23 3.99 -5.70 -3.97
C LEU A 23 4.26 -5.00 -5.30
N ILE A 24 5.50 -4.56 -5.54
CA ILE A 24 5.85 -3.73 -6.68
C ILE A 24 7.18 -4.21 -7.26
N TYR A 25 7.13 -4.90 -8.40
CA TYR A 25 8.32 -5.49 -9.02
C TYR A 25 9.31 -4.42 -9.53
N ASN A 26 8.82 -3.42 -10.26
CA ASN A 26 9.67 -2.33 -10.79
C ASN A 26 10.22 -1.46 -9.65
N ARG A 27 11.55 -1.30 -9.59
CA ARG A 27 12.25 -0.60 -8.49
C ARG A 27 11.97 0.91 -8.47
N GLU A 28 12.05 1.59 -9.61
CA GLU A 28 11.85 3.04 -9.69
C GLU A 28 10.41 3.41 -9.35
N TYR A 29 9.45 2.64 -9.86
CA TYR A 29 8.04 2.82 -9.54
C TYR A 29 7.76 2.52 -8.07
N ARG A 30 8.39 1.49 -7.49
CA ARG A 30 8.24 1.13 -6.07
C ARG A 30 8.60 2.27 -5.14
N GLU A 31 9.73 2.94 -5.38
CA GLU A 31 10.17 4.05 -4.52
C GLU A 31 9.16 5.21 -4.57
N LYS A 32 8.69 5.57 -5.77
CA LYS A 32 7.65 6.59 -5.97
C LYS A 32 6.34 6.23 -5.27
N VAL A 33 5.88 4.99 -5.41
CA VAL A 33 4.63 4.52 -4.78
C VAL A 33 4.75 4.46 -3.26
N VAL A 34 5.85 3.92 -2.73
CA VAL A 34 6.08 3.83 -1.28
C VAL A 34 6.11 5.22 -0.67
N ASP A 35 6.82 6.16 -1.29
CA ASP A 35 6.88 7.53 -0.80
C ASP A 35 5.52 8.21 -0.86
N TYR A 36 4.77 8.04 -1.95
CA TYR A 36 3.40 8.55 -2.08
C TYR A 36 2.48 8.00 -0.98
N LEU A 37 2.44 6.68 -0.79
CA LEU A 37 1.59 6.04 0.22
C LEU A 37 1.98 6.45 1.64
N ARG A 38 3.28 6.61 1.90
CA ARG A 38 3.80 7.08 3.20
C ARG A 38 3.39 8.53 3.47
N ARG A 39 3.62 9.44 2.53
CA ARG A 39 3.28 10.88 2.69
C ARG A 39 1.80 11.11 2.91
N ASN A 40 0.95 10.31 2.27
CA ASN A 40 -0.50 10.39 2.46
C ASN A 40 -1.00 9.71 3.74
N GLY A 41 -0.10 9.11 4.54
CA GLY A 41 -0.43 8.45 5.79
C GLY A 41 -1.19 7.13 5.61
N PHE A 42 -1.02 6.46 4.47
CA PHE A 42 -1.67 5.18 4.19
C PHE A 42 -0.83 4.00 4.69
N VAL A 43 0.50 4.12 4.71
CA VAL A 43 1.39 3.01 5.11
C VAL A 43 2.45 3.46 6.10
N VAL A 44 2.81 2.55 7.00
CA VAL A 44 4.01 2.65 7.84
C VAL A 44 5.13 1.86 7.17
N VAL A 45 6.29 2.50 7.03
CA VAL A 45 7.47 1.90 6.41
C VAL A 45 8.41 1.43 7.52
N ARG A 46 8.76 0.14 7.52
CA ARG A 46 9.82 -0.40 8.39
C ARG A 46 10.94 -0.99 7.57
N ARG A 47 12.18 -0.66 7.92
CA ARG A 47 13.38 -1.28 7.34
C ARG A 47 13.56 -2.67 7.96
N SER A 48 13.84 -3.66 7.13
CA SER A 48 14.07 -5.05 7.55
C SER A 48 15.25 -5.58 6.75
N GLY A 49 16.46 -5.52 7.34
CA GLY A 49 17.71 -5.81 6.63
C GLY A 49 17.89 -4.88 5.41
N ALA A 50 18.22 -5.47 4.26
CA ALA A 50 18.36 -4.74 2.98
C ALA A 50 17.02 -4.36 2.31
N GLY A 51 15.88 -4.68 2.93
CA GLY A 51 14.55 -4.50 2.34
C GLY A 51 13.64 -3.53 3.10
N ILE A 52 12.50 -3.23 2.48
CA ILE A 52 11.43 -2.40 3.03
C ILE A 52 10.18 -3.26 3.23
N LYS A 53 9.65 -3.26 4.46
CA LYS A 53 8.30 -3.76 4.78
C LYS A 53 7.33 -2.60 4.91
N LEU A 54 6.16 -2.77 4.34
CA LEU A 54 5.04 -1.83 4.41
C LEU A 54 3.97 -2.45 5.30
N TYR A 55 3.34 -1.62 6.12
CA TYR A 55 2.20 -2.00 6.94
C TYR A 55 1.05 -1.03 6.69
N PRO A 56 -0.19 -1.51 6.50
CA PRO A 56 -1.33 -0.64 6.32
C PRO A 56 -1.66 0.09 7.61
N THR A 57 -1.95 1.38 7.51
CA THR A 57 -2.51 2.17 8.62
C THR A 57 -4.02 1.97 8.72
N GLU A 58 -4.61 2.40 9.84
CA GLU A 58 -6.07 2.46 9.98
C GLU A 58 -6.73 3.34 8.90
N LYS A 59 -6.07 4.42 8.49
CA LYS A 59 -6.53 5.28 7.39
C LYS A 59 -6.63 4.51 6.07
N ALA A 60 -5.64 3.68 5.76
CA ALA A 60 -5.67 2.84 4.57
C ALA A 60 -6.78 1.78 4.62
N LYS A 61 -6.96 1.12 5.77
CA LYS A 61 -8.03 0.13 5.95
C LYS A 61 -9.41 0.75 5.71
N ARG A 62 -9.67 1.93 6.28
CA ARG A 62 -10.92 2.67 6.07
C ARG A 62 -11.13 3.05 4.61
N LEU A 63 -10.09 3.53 3.94
CA LEU A 63 -10.17 3.87 2.51
C LEU A 63 -10.54 2.64 1.68
N VAL A 64 -9.85 1.51 1.87
CA VAL A 64 -10.12 0.27 1.14
C VAL A 64 -11.55 -0.22 1.42
N ALA A 65 -12.00 -0.19 2.67
CA ALA A 65 -13.37 -0.55 3.03
C ALA A 65 -14.41 0.34 2.32
N SER A 66 -14.20 1.66 2.29
CA SER A 66 -15.11 2.61 1.62
C SER A 66 -15.20 2.38 0.10
N LEU A 67 -14.09 2.00 -0.53
CA LEU A 67 -14.02 1.71 -1.95
C LEU A 67 -14.70 0.37 -2.29
N ALA A 68 -14.58 -0.63 -1.41
CA ALA A 68 -15.29 -1.90 -1.56
C ALA A 68 -16.81 -1.68 -1.52
N THR A 69 -17.31 -0.85 -0.60
CA THR A 69 -18.73 -0.48 -0.53
C THR A 69 -19.18 0.31 -1.76
N SER A 70 -18.33 1.24 -2.25
CA SER A 70 -18.66 2.05 -3.43
C SER A 70 -18.64 1.28 -4.75
N ARG A 71 -17.97 0.12 -4.82
CA ARG A 71 -17.95 -0.75 -6.02
C ARG A 71 -19.17 -1.66 -6.14
N GLN A 72 -19.97 -1.79 -5.08
CA GLN A 72 -21.18 -2.64 -5.05
C GLN A 72 -22.48 -1.87 -5.31
N LYS A 73 -22.40 -0.54 -5.49
CA LYS A 73 -23.50 0.31 -5.96
C LYS A 73 -23.28 0.67 -7.42
#